data_AF-A0A2P5LTQ3-F1
#
_entry.id   AF-A0A2P5LTQ3-F1
#
_cell.length_a   1.000
_cell.length_b   1.000
_cell.length_c   1.000
_cell.angle_alpha   90.00
_cell.angle_beta   90.00
_cell.angle_gamma   90.00
#
_symmetry.space_group_name_H-M   'P 1'
#
loop_
_entity.id
_entity.type
_entity.pdbx_description
1 polymer ?
#
loop_
_entity_poly.entity_id
_entity_poly.type
_entity_poly.pdbx_seq_one_letter_code
_entity_poly.pdbx_strand_id
1 'polypeptide(L)'
;MIEQALERPAEAMAMPSRSPEPGMPVPALPEAVKLRRTGGRAVKFHGTLLCTAMSYQPGLPFWYEISIYRKTTGAFVVAVKMFTRDENQRDLFRVYGADEFEELVELLEGYDPTIDIDAIELENPGEDVATSLLALKGLGIRLRMEEAKRQFGDLVGEILYELDVG
;
A
#
# COMPACT_ATOMS: atom_id res chain seq x y z
N MET A 1 37.96 -51.55 -40.88
CA MET A 1 38.15 -50.77 -39.64
C MET A 1 37.78 -49.34 -39.99
N ILE A 2 36.53 -48.87 -39.76
CA ILE A 2 36.00 -48.38 -38.46
C ILE A 2 36.91 -47.24 -37.99
N GLU A 3 36.56 -45.98 -37.77
CA GLU A 3 35.39 -45.12 -37.52
C GLU A 3 36.00 -43.69 -37.70
N GLN A 4 35.36 -42.58 -38.04
CA GLN A 4 34.25 -41.93 -37.34
C GLN A 4 33.94 -40.64 -38.13
N ALA A 5 32.67 -40.43 -38.46
CA ALA A 5 32.15 -39.11 -38.76
C ALA A 5 31.93 -38.37 -37.43
N LEU A 6 32.34 -37.10 -37.35
CA LEU A 6 31.72 -36.17 -36.41
C LEU A 6 31.66 -34.77 -37.01
N GLU A 7 30.46 -34.24 -36.97
CA GLU A 7 29.93 -33.10 -37.68
C GLU A 7 30.47 -31.75 -37.16
N ARG A 8 30.47 -30.78 -38.07
CA ARG A 8 30.74 -29.36 -37.78
C ARG A 8 29.68 -28.82 -36.83
N PRO A 9 30.02 -28.16 -35.70
CA PRO A 9 29.06 -27.29 -35.05
C PRO A 9 29.00 -25.95 -35.79
N ALA A 10 27.80 -25.59 -36.21
CA ALA A 10 27.47 -24.29 -36.77
C ALA A 10 27.92 -23.17 -35.80
N GLU A 11 28.73 -22.24 -36.30
CA GLU A 11 28.97 -20.97 -35.64
C GLU A 11 27.63 -20.27 -35.43
N ALA A 12 27.14 -20.33 -34.19
CA ALA A 12 26.01 -19.55 -33.75
C ALA A 12 26.38 -18.07 -33.92
N MET A 13 25.70 -17.42 -34.87
CA MET A 13 25.68 -15.97 -35.03
C MET A 13 25.48 -15.33 -33.65
N ALA A 14 26.52 -14.69 -33.13
CA ALA A 14 26.41 -13.82 -31.98
C ALA A 14 25.47 -12.68 -32.36
N MET A 15 24.22 -12.74 -31.87
CA MET A 15 23.35 -11.58 -31.86
C MET A 15 24.05 -10.52 -31.00
N PRO A 16 24.26 -9.29 -31.51
CA PRO A 16 24.82 -8.24 -30.66
C PRO A 16 23.85 -8.01 -29.51
N SER A 17 24.33 -8.22 -28.28
CA SER A 17 23.64 -7.77 -27.07
C SER A 17 23.41 -6.26 -27.23
N ARG A 18 22.19 -5.88 -27.60
CA ARG A 18 21.76 -4.48 -27.51
C ARG A 18 21.76 -4.14 -26.03
N SER A 19 22.81 -3.45 -25.59
CA SER A 19 22.79 -2.72 -24.33
C SER A 19 21.54 -1.84 -24.34
N PRO A 20 20.70 -1.88 -23.29
CA PRO A 20 19.52 -1.02 -23.24
C PRO A 20 19.97 0.44 -23.32
N GLU A 21 19.38 1.19 -24.24
CA GLU A 21 19.65 2.62 -24.43
C GLU A 21 19.37 3.38 -23.12
N PRO A 22 20.30 4.22 -22.64
CA PRO A 22 20.08 5.01 -21.44
C PRO A 22 19.05 6.09 -21.74
N GLY A 23 17.84 5.95 -21.19
CA GLY A 23 16.81 7.00 -21.26
C GLY A 23 15.38 6.53 -21.47
N MET A 24 15.13 5.24 -21.78
CA MET A 24 13.76 4.71 -21.74
C MET A 24 13.42 4.22 -20.33
N PRO A 25 12.25 4.59 -19.77
CA PRO A 25 11.76 3.96 -18.55
C PRO A 25 11.62 2.46 -18.82
N VAL A 26 12.46 1.66 -18.15
CA VAL A 26 12.35 0.21 -18.18
C VAL A 26 10.96 -0.12 -17.64
N PRO A 27 10.10 -0.82 -18.39
CA PRO A 27 8.82 -1.28 -17.84
C PRO A 27 9.13 -2.10 -16.60
N ALA A 28 8.65 -1.67 -15.44
CA ALA A 28 8.89 -2.39 -14.20
C ALA A 28 8.35 -3.82 -14.36
N LEU A 29 9.27 -4.78 -14.39
CA LEU A 29 8.96 -6.19 -14.55
C LEU A 29 8.02 -6.62 -13.42
N PRO A 30 7.00 -7.46 -13.67
CA PRO A 30 6.10 -7.90 -12.63
C PRO A 30 6.88 -8.65 -11.54
N GLU A 31 6.88 -8.11 -10.32
CA GLU A 31 7.59 -8.69 -9.18
C GLU A 31 6.64 -9.52 -8.32
N ALA A 32 7.21 -10.48 -7.60
CA ALA A 32 6.48 -11.22 -6.57
C ALA A 32 6.28 -10.32 -5.33
N VAL A 33 5.08 -9.74 -5.21
CA VAL A 33 4.73 -8.84 -4.11
C VAL A 33 4.10 -9.64 -2.97
N LYS A 34 4.52 -9.33 -1.73
CA LYS A 34 3.93 -9.87 -0.49
C LYS A 34 3.56 -8.74 0.45
N LEU A 35 2.26 -8.54 0.64
CA LEU A 35 1.71 -7.52 1.54
C LEU A 35 1.24 -8.14 2.85
N ARG A 36 1.60 -7.51 3.98
CA ARG A 36 1.06 -7.85 5.29
C ARG A 36 -0.42 -7.42 5.37
N ARG A 37 -1.24 -8.19 6.07
CA ARG A 37 -2.64 -7.84 6.38
C ARG A 37 -2.87 -8.01 7.88
N THR A 38 -3.25 -6.93 8.57
CA THR A 38 -3.53 -6.98 10.00
C THR A 38 -4.74 -7.89 10.26
N GLY A 39 -4.60 -8.79 11.23
CA GLY A 39 -5.64 -9.76 11.58
C GLY A 39 -5.87 -10.89 10.56
N GLY A 40 -5.04 -10.98 9.51
CA GLY A 40 -5.25 -11.95 8.43
C GLY A 40 -3.96 -12.51 7.84
N ARG A 41 -4.11 -13.38 6.84
CA ARG A 41 -2.97 -13.93 6.09
C ARG A 41 -2.42 -12.86 5.15
N ALA A 42 -1.10 -12.81 5.01
CA ALA A 42 -0.43 -11.97 4.02
C ALA A 42 -0.93 -12.27 2.60
N VAL A 43 -1.12 -11.22 1.81
CA VAL A 43 -1.56 -11.29 0.41
C VAL A 43 -0.33 -11.40 -0.48
N LYS A 44 -0.30 -12.39 -1.37
CA LYS A 44 0.80 -12.62 -2.31
C LYS A 44 0.27 -12.58 -3.74
N PHE A 45 0.96 -11.88 -4.62
CA PHE A 45 0.60 -11.80 -6.04
C PHE A 45 1.83 -11.42 -6.88
N HIS A 46 1.70 -11.51 -8.20
CA HIS A 46 2.67 -10.94 -9.13
C HIS A 46 2.06 -9.71 -9.78
N GLY A 47 2.82 -8.62 -9.84
CA GLY A 47 2.33 -7.37 -10.39
C GLY A 47 3.35 -6.25 -10.33
N THR A 48 2.91 -5.07 -10.71
CA THR A 48 3.72 -3.86 -10.78
C THR A 48 3.07 -2.79 -9.89
N LEU A 49 3.88 -2.07 -9.12
CA LEU A 49 3.42 -0.89 -8.37
C LEU A 49 3.09 0.22 -9.37
N LEU A 50 1.87 0.77 -9.28
CA LEU A 50 1.43 1.89 -10.12
C LEU A 50 1.76 3.23 -9.46
N CYS A 51 1.33 3.40 -8.22
CA CYS A 51 1.58 4.61 -7.45
C CYS A 51 1.65 4.28 -5.95
N THR A 52 2.31 5.17 -5.22
CA THR A 52 2.35 5.14 -3.76
C THR A 52 2.47 6.55 -3.23
N ALA A 53 1.67 6.90 -2.24
CA ALA A 53 1.73 8.19 -1.58
C ALA A 53 1.63 8.02 -0.06
N MET A 54 2.10 9.01 0.70
CA MET A 54 2.08 9.01 2.16
C MET A 54 1.67 10.37 2.76
N SER A 55 0.91 10.35 3.83
CA SER A 55 0.40 11.56 4.51
C SER A 55 1.28 12.01 5.68
N TYR A 56 2.59 11.81 5.62
CA TYR A 56 3.46 12.09 6.76
C TYR A 56 3.50 13.58 7.10
N GLN A 57 3.04 13.94 8.30
CA GLN A 57 3.17 15.27 8.86
C GLN A 57 3.92 15.26 10.20
N PRO A 58 4.86 16.19 10.42
CA PRO A 58 5.47 16.39 11.73
C PRO A 58 4.43 16.69 12.81
N GLY A 59 4.56 16.04 13.97
CA GLY A 59 3.71 16.29 15.14
C GLY A 59 2.40 15.49 15.19
N LEU A 60 2.00 14.80 14.12
CA LEU A 60 0.84 13.91 14.15
C LEU A 60 1.22 12.51 14.67
N PRO A 61 0.33 11.87 15.47
CA PRO A 61 0.64 10.60 16.12
C PRO A 61 0.67 9.41 15.16
N PHE A 62 0.04 9.53 14.00
CA PHE A 62 0.00 8.52 12.96
C PHE A 62 0.05 9.18 11.58
N TRP A 63 0.33 8.37 10.55
CA TRP A 63 0.23 8.74 9.14
C TRP A 63 -0.22 7.54 8.30
N TYR A 64 -0.76 7.83 7.12
CA TYR A 64 -1.18 6.81 6.16
C TYR A 64 -0.17 6.68 5.02
N GLU A 65 -0.13 5.49 4.44
CA GLU A 65 0.49 5.20 3.15
C GLU A 65 -0.50 4.36 2.34
N ILE A 66 -0.75 4.77 1.11
CA ILE A 66 -1.56 3.99 0.16
C ILE A 66 -0.65 3.59 -0.99
N SER A 67 -0.66 2.29 -1.32
CA SER A 67 0.06 1.75 -2.47
C SER A 67 -0.90 0.98 -3.37
N ILE A 68 -0.87 1.26 -4.67
CA ILE A 68 -1.73 0.62 -5.66
C ILE A 68 -0.87 -0.19 -6.62
N TYR A 69 -1.26 -1.44 -6.83
CA TYR A 69 -0.57 -2.37 -7.71
C TYR A 69 -1.50 -2.86 -8.80
N ARG A 70 -0.95 -3.12 -9.98
CA ARG A 70 -1.62 -3.87 -11.05
C ARG A 70 -1.08 -5.28 -11.10
N LYS A 71 -1.94 -6.28 -10.92
CA LYS A 71 -1.58 -7.70 -11.06
C LYS A 71 -1.29 -8.00 -12.53
N THR A 72 -0.55 -9.08 -12.77
CA THR A 72 -0.36 -9.64 -14.12
C THR A 72 -1.67 -10.07 -14.80
N THR A 73 -2.75 -10.28 -14.02
CA THR A 73 -4.09 -10.59 -14.54
C THR A 73 -4.86 -9.35 -14.99
N GLY A 74 -4.35 -8.14 -14.76
CA GLY A 74 -5.02 -6.87 -15.06
C GLY A 74 -5.75 -6.23 -13.88
N ALA A 75 -6.19 -7.03 -12.90
CA ALA A 75 -6.85 -6.57 -11.67
C ALA A 75 -5.90 -5.79 -10.74
N PHE A 76 -6.47 -5.02 -9.83
CA PHE A 76 -5.76 -4.15 -8.90
C PHE A 76 -5.64 -4.74 -7.49
N VAL A 77 -4.64 -4.24 -6.75
CA VAL A 77 -4.49 -4.45 -5.31
C VAL A 77 -4.19 -3.11 -4.66
N VAL A 78 -4.95 -2.77 -3.62
CA VAL A 78 -4.73 -1.58 -2.80
C VAL A 78 -4.21 -2.01 -1.44
N ALA A 79 -3.12 -1.41 -1.00
CA ALA A 79 -2.63 -1.51 0.36
C ALA A 79 -2.87 -0.17 1.05
N VAL A 80 -3.70 -0.14 2.09
CA VAL A 80 -3.85 1.01 2.99
C VAL A 80 -3.11 0.67 4.27
N LYS A 81 -2.08 1.44 4.60
CA LYS A 81 -1.26 1.24 5.79
C LYS A 81 -1.38 2.45 6.69
N MET A 82 -1.63 2.22 7.97
CA MET A 82 -1.54 3.24 9.00
C MET A 82 -0.34 2.91 9.87
N PHE A 83 0.57 3.87 10.00
CA PHE A 83 1.72 3.79 10.87
C PHE A 83 1.53 4.71 12.06
N THR A 84 2.05 4.31 13.21
CA THR A 84 1.97 5.08 14.45
C THR A 84 3.36 5.44 14.96
N ARG A 85 3.49 6.60 15.60
CA ARG A 85 4.72 7.04 16.28
C ARG A 85 4.90 6.38 17.65
N ASP A 86 3.82 5.91 18.25
CA ASP A 86 3.83 5.32 19.59
C ASP A 86 4.18 3.83 19.49
N GLU A 87 5.26 3.42 20.16
CA GLU A 87 5.73 2.03 20.18
C GLU A 87 4.71 1.06 20.81
N ASN A 88 3.78 1.58 21.62
CA ASN A 88 2.73 0.78 22.25
C ASN A 88 1.52 0.57 21.32
N GLN A 89 1.42 1.38 20.26
CA GLN A 89 0.38 1.24 19.25
C GLN A 89 0.89 0.37 18.10
N ARG A 90 -0.04 -0.30 17.42
CA ARG A 90 0.29 -1.23 16.34
C ARG A 90 -0.04 -0.61 15.00
N ASP A 91 0.90 -0.71 14.07
CA ASP A 91 0.64 -0.42 12.67
C ASP A 91 -0.48 -1.31 12.11
N LEU A 92 -1.34 -0.70 11.31
CA LEU A 92 -2.46 -1.37 10.65
C LEU A 92 -2.19 -1.49 9.16
N PHE A 93 -2.43 -2.68 8.61
CA PHE A 93 -2.24 -3.00 7.20
C PHE A 93 -3.53 -3.58 6.65
N ARG A 94 -4.25 -2.81 5.85
CA ARG A 94 -5.42 -3.27 5.10
C ARG A 94 -5.03 -3.53 3.66
N VAL A 95 -5.53 -4.62 3.10
CA VAL A 95 -5.27 -4.98 1.71
C VAL A 95 -6.58 -5.38 1.07
N TYR A 96 -6.86 -4.75 -0.07
CA TYR A 96 -8.07 -4.95 -0.85
C TYR A 96 -7.72 -5.30 -2.30
N GLY A 97 -8.62 -5.98 -2.98
CA GLY A 97 -8.56 -6.21 -4.42
C GLY A 97 -9.71 -5.49 -5.09
N ALA A 98 -9.48 -5.05 -6.32
CA ALA A 98 -10.50 -4.54 -7.22
C ALA A 98 -10.23 -5.15 -8.59
N ASP A 99 -11.24 -5.62 -9.29
CA ASP A 99 -11.09 -6.24 -10.61
C ASP A 99 -10.98 -5.16 -11.70
N GLU A 100 -11.67 -4.02 -11.49
CA GLU A 100 -11.73 -2.89 -12.43
C GLU A 100 -11.28 -1.57 -11.78
N PHE A 101 -11.00 -0.57 -12.61
CA PHE A 101 -10.54 0.74 -12.13
C PHE A 101 -11.64 1.51 -11.39
N GLU A 102 -12.90 1.40 -11.82
CA GLU A 102 -14.04 2.03 -11.14
C GLU A 102 -14.21 1.49 -9.72
N GLU A 103 -14.13 0.16 -9.54
CA GLU A 103 -14.16 -0.48 -8.21
C GLU A 103 -12.97 -0.03 -7.33
N LEU A 104 -11.80 0.20 -7.92
CA LEU A 104 -10.66 0.76 -7.21
C LEU A 104 -10.97 2.17 -6.66
N VAL A 105 -11.58 3.04 -7.47
CA VAL A 105 -11.96 4.41 -7.06
C VAL A 105 -13.02 4.35 -5.96
N GLU A 106 -14.08 3.56 -6.15
CA GLU A 106 -15.13 3.37 -5.14
C GLU A 106 -14.56 2.87 -3.81
N LEU A 107 -13.56 1.98 -3.86
CA LEU A 107 -12.91 1.45 -2.66
C LEU A 107 -12.14 2.53 -1.90
N LEU A 108 -11.41 3.39 -2.62
CA LEU A 108 -10.62 4.46 -2.02
C LEU A 108 -11.54 5.54 -1.42
N GLU A 109 -12.54 5.98 -2.16
CA GLU A 109 -13.50 7.00 -1.70
C GLU A 109 -14.43 6.49 -0.60
N GLY A 110 -14.77 5.20 -0.62
CA GLY A 110 -15.64 4.55 0.36
C GLY A 110 -14.91 4.12 1.64
N TYR A 111 -13.58 4.24 1.71
CA TYR A 111 -12.82 3.84 2.89
C TYR A 111 -13.05 4.83 4.05
N ASP A 112 -13.51 4.32 5.19
CA ASP A 112 -13.60 5.11 6.41
C ASP A 112 -12.33 4.94 7.28
N PRO A 113 -11.42 5.94 7.33
CA PRO A 113 -10.19 5.83 8.10
C PRO A 113 -10.43 5.84 9.62
N THR A 114 -11.63 6.20 10.09
CA THR A 114 -11.92 6.22 11.54
C THR A 114 -11.96 4.82 12.15
N ILE A 115 -12.17 3.77 11.36
CA ILE A 115 -12.16 2.37 11.82
C ILE A 115 -10.77 1.91 12.29
N ASP A 116 -9.73 2.62 11.88
CA ASP A 116 -8.34 2.35 12.23
C ASP A 116 -7.88 3.16 13.46
N ILE A 117 -8.68 4.14 13.89
CA ILE A 117 -8.37 4.91 15.09
C ILE A 117 -8.66 4.07 16.32
N ASP A 118 -7.60 3.78 17.05
CA ASP A 118 -7.69 3.01 18.27
C ASP A 118 -8.36 3.82 19.39
N ALA A 119 -9.40 3.24 20.00
CA ALA A 119 -10.07 3.80 21.16
C ALA A 119 -9.37 3.43 22.49
N ILE A 120 -8.31 2.62 22.44
CA ILE A 120 -7.67 1.96 23.61
C ILE A 120 -7.01 2.94 24.61
N GLU A 121 -6.83 4.22 24.29
CA GLU A 121 -6.43 5.23 25.31
C GLU A 121 -7.52 5.47 26.39
N LEU A 122 -8.69 4.85 26.25
CA LEU A 122 -9.56 4.55 27.38
C LEU A 122 -8.96 3.38 28.19
N GLU A 123 -7.76 3.55 28.75
CA GLU A 123 -7.31 2.74 29.88
C GLU A 123 -8.47 2.62 30.86
N ASN A 124 -8.80 1.38 31.22
CA ASN A 124 -9.96 1.02 32.01
C ASN A 124 -10.05 1.99 33.19
N PRO A 125 -10.93 3.00 33.12
CA PRO A 125 -11.02 3.95 34.20
C PRO A 125 -11.44 3.10 35.40
N GLY A 126 -10.63 3.05 36.45
CA GLY A 126 -11.12 2.53 37.73
C GLY A 126 -12.45 3.22 38.09
N GLU A 127 -13.19 2.68 39.04
CA GLU A 127 -14.54 3.19 39.39
C GLU A 127 -14.60 4.71 39.68
N ASP A 128 -13.46 5.37 39.92
CA ASP A 128 -13.33 6.79 40.28
C ASP A 128 -12.87 7.76 39.17
N VAL A 129 -13.11 7.49 37.89
CA VAL A 129 -12.76 8.47 36.85
C VAL A 129 -13.78 9.61 36.74
N ALA A 130 -13.30 10.83 36.97
CA ALA A 130 -14.08 12.04 36.82
C ALA A 130 -14.72 12.15 35.43
N THR A 131 -16.01 12.50 35.37
CA THR A 131 -16.77 12.68 34.12
C THR A 131 -16.11 13.68 33.16
N SER A 132 -15.45 14.71 33.69
CA SER A 132 -14.70 15.68 32.88
C SER A 132 -13.54 15.05 32.13
N LEU A 133 -12.83 14.10 32.76
CA LEU A 133 -11.73 13.38 32.12
C LEU A 133 -12.24 12.48 31.00
N LEU A 134 -13.37 11.79 31.21
CA LEU A 134 -14.00 10.99 30.16
C LEU A 134 -14.43 11.87 28.96
N ALA A 135 -15.01 13.04 29.23
CA ALA A 135 -15.37 13.99 28.17
C ALA A 135 -14.15 14.48 27.39
N LEU A 136 -13.04 14.80 28.06
CA LEU A 136 -11.79 15.19 27.41
C LEU A 136 -11.20 14.06 26.55
N LYS A 137 -11.21 12.81 27.05
CA LYS A 137 -10.79 11.65 26.26
C LYS A 137 -11.66 11.46 25.01
N GLY A 138 -12.98 11.58 25.15
CA GLY A 138 -13.92 11.51 24.03
C GLY A 138 -13.65 12.60 22.97
N LEU A 139 -13.36 13.82 23.40
CA LEU A 139 -12.96 14.91 22.49
C LEU A 139 -11.63 14.58 21.77
N GLY A 140 -10.65 14.01 22.49
CA GLY A 140 -9.38 13.57 21.89
C GLY A 140 -9.56 12.54 20.78
N ILE A 141 -10.41 11.52 21.00
CA ILE A 141 -10.72 10.50 19.98
C ILE A 141 -11.38 11.16 18.77
N ARG A 142 -12.36 12.05 18.97
CA ARG A 142 -13.02 12.76 17.88
C ARG A 142 -12.05 13.58 17.04
N LEU A 143 -11.12 14.30 17.69
CA LEU A 143 -10.09 15.07 16.98
C LEU A 143 -9.20 14.17 16.13
N ARG A 144 -8.80 12.99 16.64
CA ARG A 144 -8.03 12.01 15.86
C ARG A 144 -8.81 11.46 14.66
N MET A 145 -10.10 11.18 14.84
CA MET A 145 -10.97 10.73 13.74
C MET A 145 -11.08 11.78 12.64
N GLU A 146 -11.29 13.04 13.00
CA GLU A 146 -11.34 14.15 12.03
C GLU A 146 -9.99 14.36 11.33
N GLU A 147 -8.88 14.20 12.05
CA GLU A 147 -7.54 14.26 11.48
C GLU A 147 -7.29 13.12 10.48
N ALA A 148 -7.71 11.90 10.82
CA ALA A 148 -7.60 10.75 9.93
C ALA A 148 -8.41 10.92 8.64
N LYS A 149 -9.65 11.41 8.75
CA LYS A 149 -10.48 11.74 7.58
C LYS A 149 -9.81 12.76 6.67
N ARG A 150 -9.25 13.83 7.24
CA ARG A 150 -8.58 14.88 6.48
C ARG A 150 -7.35 14.33 5.76
N GLN A 151 -6.42 13.73 6.49
CA GLN A 151 -5.19 13.18 5.91
C GLN A 151 -5.48 12.14 4.84
N PHE A 152 -6.41 11.22 5.09
CA PHE A 152 -6.74 10.18 4.14
C PHE A 152 -7.43 10.74 2.89
N GLY A 153 -8.35 11.70 3.05
CA GLY A 153 -9.01 12.36 1.94
C GLY A 153 -8.04 13.12 1.04
N ASP A 154 -7.11 13.87 1.63
CA ASP A 154 -6.05 14.58 0.89
C ASP A 154 -5.18 13.57 0.11
N LEU A 155 -4.82 12.46 0.74
CA LEU A 155 -4.00 11.39 0.14
C LEU A 155 -4.70 10.67 -1.01
N VAL A 156 -6.00 10.40 -0.88
CA VAL A 156 -6.82 9.82 -1.97
C VAL A 156 -6.88 10.78 -3.14
N GLY A 157 -7.09 12.08 -2.88
CA GLY A 157 -7.09 13.10 -3.93
C GLY A 157 -5.78 13.15 -4.71
N GLU A 158 -4.64 13.10 -4.00
CA GLU A 158 -3.30 13.04 -4.60
C GLU A 158 -3.15 11.80 -5.49
N ILE A 159 -3.50 10.61 -4.99
CA ILE A 159 -3.37 9.35 -5.72
C ILE A 159 -4.24 9.29 -6.96
N LEU A 160 -5.51 9.73 -6.87
CA LEU A 160 -6.41 9.72 -8.01
C LEU A 160 -5.95 10.71 -9.08
N TYR A 161 -5.39 11.85 -8.68
CA TYR A 161 -4.75 12.78 -9.60
C TYR A 161 -3.53 12.17 -10.30
N GLU A 162 -2.64 11.49 -9.55
CA GLU A 162 -1.49 10.79 -10.14
C GLU A 162 -1.90 9.69 -11.13
N LEU A 163 -2.97 8.95 -10.83
CA LEU A 163 -3.49 7.90 -11.69
C LEU A 163 -4.22 8.40 -12.95
N ASP A 164 -4.81 9.60 -12.91
CA ASP A 164 -5.48 10.20 -14.07
C ASP A 164 -4.47 10.84 -15.04
N VAL A 165 -3.40 11.43 -14.50
CA VAL A 165 -2.37 12.13 -15.29
C VAL A 165 -1.27 11.20 -15.82
N GLY A 166 -1.08 10.03 -15.20
CA GLY A 166 -0.05 9.03 -15.54
C GLY A 166 -0.46 8.01 -16.60
#